data_AF-A0A7W7W789-F1
#
_entry.id   AF-A0A7W7W789-F1
#
_cell.length_a   1.000
_cell.length_b   1.000
_cell.length_c   1.000
_cell.angle_alpha   90.00
_cell.angle_beta   90.00
_cell.angle_gamma   90.00
#
_symmetry.space_group_name_H-M   'P 1'
#
loop_
_entity.id
_entity.type
_entity.pdbx_description
1 polymer ?
#
loop_
_entity_poly.entity_id
_entity_poly.type
_entity_poly.pdbx_seq_one_letter_code
_entity_poly.pdbx_strand_id
1 'polypeptide(L)' 'MHVEEATPLIGEPEPLWCPHCQASTLWSATIYAFTSQGSHIIGGWAVCEGCGWSPYGWQQRWVTCQT' A
#
# COMPACT_ATOMS: atom_id res chain seq x y z
N MET A 1 -24.86 14.57 11.66
CA MET A 1 -23.54 13.90 11.65
C MET A 1 -22.55 14.91 11.11
N HIS A 2 -21.59 15.34 11.91
CA HIS A 2 -20.49 16.17 11.43
C HIS A 2 -19.51 15.23 10.73
N VAL A 3 -19.27 15.41 9.44
CA VAL A 3 -18.25 14.63 8.71
C VAL A 3 -16.93 15.35 8.97
N GLU A 4 -16.11 14.75 9.81
CA GLU A 4 -14.76 15.25 10.05
C GLU A 4 -13.89 14.91 8.83
N GLU A 5 -13.14 15.89 8.32
CA GLU A 5 -12.21 15.67 7.21
C GLU A 5 -11.01 14.84 7.72
N ALA A 6 -10.81 13.67 7.12
CA ALA A 6 -9.65 12.83 7.40
C ALA A 6 -8.57 13.05 6.34
N THR A 7 -7.34 13.37 6.77
CA THR A 7 -6.20 13.49 5.86
C THR A 7 -5.52 12.13 5.71
N PRO A 8 -5.49 11.53 4.51
CA PRO A 8 -4.77 10.29 4.28
C PRO A 8 -3.26 10.55 4.21
N LEU A 9 -2.49 9.68 4.85
CA LEU A 9 -1.02 9.69 4.80
C LEU A 9 -0.49 8.27 4.66
N ILE A 10 0.52 8.11 3.81
CA ILE A 10 1.25 6.85 3.64
C ILE A 10 2.42 6.87 4.62
N GLY A 11 2.52 5.85 5.46
CA GLY A 11 3.64 5.66 6.38
C GLY A 11 4.96 5.40 5.66
N GLU A 12 6.03 5.20 6.43
CA GLU A 12 7.33 4.93 5.85
C GLU A 12 7.33 3.59 5.09
N PRO A 13 7.77 3.56 3.82
CA PRO A 13 7.90 2.32 3.08
C PRO A 13 9.01 1.43 3.64
N GLU A 14 8.68 0.18 3.93
CA GLU A 14 9.63 -0.83 4.42
C GLU A 14 9.82 -1.93 3.38
N PRO A 15 11.08 -2.37 3.15
CA PRO A 15 11.35 -3.49 2.27
C PRO A 15 11.04 -4.83 2.98
N LEU A 16 10.32 -5.69 2.29
CA LEU A 16 9.92 -7.02 2.71
C LEU A 16 10.32 -8.07 1.67
N TRP A 17 10.26 -9.33 2.08
CA TRP A 17 10.46 -10.47 1.19
C TRP A 17 9.25 -10.70 0.28
N CYS A 18 9.47 -10.78 -1.04
CA CYS A 18 8.46 -11.14 -2.01
C CYS A 18 8.42 -12.67 -2.22
N PRO A 19 7.28 -13.34 -1.99
CA PRO A 19 7.16 -14.78 -2.22
C PRO A 19 7.14 -15.16 -3.71
N HIS A 20 6.84 -14.23 -4.62
CA HIS A 20 6.75 -14.49 -6.06
C HIS A 20 8.12 -14.54 -6.74
N CYS A 21 8.95 -13.52 -6.52
CA CYS A 21 10.28 -13.47 -7.11
C CYS A 21 11.39 -13.92 -6.15
N GLN A 22 11.04 -14.31 -4.92
CA GLN A 22 11.97 -14.78 -3.89
C GLN A 22 13.13 -13.78 -3.67
N ALA A 23 12.78 -12.51 -3.47
CA ALA A 23 13.73 -11.43 -3.26
C ALA A 23 13.17 -10.37 -2.31
N SER A 24 14.04 -9.63 -1.62
CA SER A 24 13.68 -8.52 -0.72
C SER A 24 13.36 -7.23 -1.49
N THR A 25 12.39 -7.31 -2.41
CA THR A 25 11.99 -6.23 -3.32
C THR A 25 10.52 -5.84 -3.16
N LEU A 26 9.83 -6.37 -2.16
CA LEU A 26 8.46 -6.00 -1.83
C LEU A 26 8.46 -4.77 -0.94
N TRP A 27 8.11 -3.61 -1.47
CA TRP A 27 7.90 -2.42 -0.64
C TRP A 27 6.50 -2.44 -0.06
N SER A 28 6.36 -2.10 1.22
CA SER A 28 5.10 -2.07 1.94
C SER A 28 5.01 -0.83 2.83
N ALA A 29 3.83 -0.23 2.95
CA ALA A 29 3.57 0.89 3.85
C ALA A 29 2.15 0.81 4.42
N THR A 30 1.98 1.27 5.67
CA THR A 30 0.66 1.41 6.29
C THR A 30 0.02 2.72 5.85
N ILE A 31 -1.29 2.73 5.59
CA ILE A 31 -2.05 3.93 5.26
C ILE A 31 -2.82 4.37 6.49
N TYR A 32 -2.62 5.62 6.90
CA TYR A 32 -3.24 6.23 8.06
C TYR A 32 -4.26 7.30 7.64
N ALA A 33 -5.35 7.41 8.39
CA ALA A 33 -6.23 8.57 8.41
C ALA A 33 -5.93 9.37 9.68
N PHE A 34 -5.54 10.64 9.51
CA PHE A 34 -5.37 11.56 10.62
C PHE A 34 -6.64 12.38 10.81
N THR A 35 -7.15 12.34 12.04
CA THR A 35 -8.37 12.99 12.50
C THR A 35 -8.05 13.83 13.75
N SER A 36 -9.00 14.63 14.23
CA SER A 36 -8.93 15.34 15.52
C SER A 36 -8.74 14.41 16.72
N GLN A 37 -9.12 13.13 16.57
CA GLN A 37 -9.01 12.10 17.59
C GLN A 37 -7.67 11.35 17.55
N GLY A 38 -6.85 11.58 16.51
CA GLY A 38 -5.57 10.93 16.32
C GLY A 38 -5.46 10.18 14.98
N SER A 39 -4.47 9.29 14.90
CA SER A 39 -4.22 8.48 13.71
C SER A 39 -4.93 7.12 13.78
N HIS A 40 -5.53 6.73 12.67
CA HIS A 40 -6.22 5.45 12.51
C HIS A 40 -5.65 4.72 11.29
N ILE A 41 -5.39 3.42 11.43
CA ILE A 41 -4.99 2.59 10.28
C ILE A 41 -6.23 2.34 9.41
N ILE A 42 -6.16 2.75 8.15
CA ILE A 42 -7.25 2.59 7.18
C ILE A 42 -6.92 1.62 6.05
N GLY A 43 -5.67 1.17 5.96
CA GLY A 43 -5.26 0.19 4.96
C GLY A 43 -3.76 -0.02 4.93
N GLY A 44 -3.32 -0.73 3.89
CA GLY A 44 -1.92 -0.95 3.57
C GLY A 44 -1.71 -0.96 2.06
N TRP A 45 -0.52 -0.57 1.64
CA TRP A 45 -0.03 -0.67 0.28
C TRP A 45 1.19 -1.58 0.28
N ALA A 46 1.31 -2.44 -0.73
CA ALA A 46 2.54 -3.19 -0.94
C ALA A 46 2.69 -3.57 -2.41
N VAL A 47 3.87 -3.35 -3.00
CA VAL A 47 4.18 -3.68 -4.40
C VAL A 47 5.61 -4.19 -4.49
N CYS A 48 5.80 -5.31 -5.19
CA CYS A 48 7.11 -5.83 -5.51
C CYS A 48 7.68 -5.15 -6.75
N GLU A 49 8.80 -4.46 -6.61
CA GLU A 49 9.50 -3.82 -7.74
C GLU A 49 10.12 -4.83 -8.71
N GLY A 50 10.41 -6.05 -8.23
CA GLY A 50 11.00 -7.10 -9.06
C GLY A 50 10.01 -7.77 -10.02
N CYS A 51 8.76 -7.97 -9.60
CA CYS A 51 7.77 -8.74 -10.38
C CYS A 51 6.39 -8.08 -10.51
N GLY A 52 6.20 -6.89 -9.95
CA GLY A 52 4.92 -6.15 -9.98
C GLY A 52 3.83 -6.75 -9.08
N TRP A 53 4.11 -7.83 -8.35
CA TRP A 53 3.12 -8.48 -7.49
C TRP A 53 2.75 -7.61 -6.27
N SER A 54 1.47 -7.62 -5.91
CA SER A 54 0.94 -6.94 -4.72
C SER A 54 -0.01 -7.88 -3.97
N PRO A 55 0.14 -8.06 -2.64
CA PRO A 55 -0.80 -8.84 -1.83
C PRO A 55 -2.19 -8.18 -1.71
N TYR A 56 -2.27 -6.87 -1.93
CA TYR A 56 -3.52 -6.09 -1.85
C TYR A 56 -4.15 -5.84 -3.23
N GLY A 57 -3.49 -6.28 -4.31
CA GLY A 57 -3.96 -6.13 -5.68
C GLY A 57 -5.08 -7.13 -6.01
N TRP A 58 -6.31 -6.87 -5.55
CA TRP A 58 -7.50 -7.66 -5.92
C TRP A 58 -8.10 -7.32 -7.31
N GLN A 59 -7.46 -6.44 -8.09
CA GLN A 59 -7.88 -6.10 -9.47
C GLN A 59 -6.69 -5.95 -10.41
N GLN A 60 -6.00 -7.05 -10.74
CA GLN A 60 -4.95 -7.07 -11.76
C GLN A 60 -5.51 -7.00 -13.19
N ARG A 61 -6.22 -5.92 -13.55
CA ARG A 61 -6.59 -5.64 -14.94
C ARG A 61 -5.95 -4.37 -15.53
N TRP A 62 -5.13 -3.67 -14.75
CA TRP A 62 -4.54 -2.39 -15.16
C TRP A 62 -3.01 -2.39 -15.33
N VAL A 63 -2.31 -3.48 -14.97
CA VAL A 63 -0.87 -3.62 -15.24
C VAL A 63 -0.64 -4.31 -16.59
N THR A 64 -1.29 -3.80 -17.63
CA THR A 64 -0.75 -3.92 -18.98
C THR A 64 -0.19 -2.55 -19.34
N CYS A 65 1.02 -2.25 -18.88
CA CYS A 65 1.91 -1.40 -19.65
C CYS A 65 2.21 -2.16 -20.95
N GLN A 66 1.32 -2.06 -21.94
CA GLN A 66 1.71 -2.38 -23.31
C GLN A 66 2.69 -1.27 -23.73
N THR A 67 3.88 -1.73 -24.11
CA THR A 67 5.01 -1.02 -24.70
C THR A 67 4.63 -0.11 -25.85
#